data_AF-A0A1N7RRN7-F1
#
_entry.id   AF-A0A1N7RRN7-F1
#
_cell.length_a   1.000
_cell.length_b   1.000
_cell.length_c   1.000
_cell.angle_alpha   90.00
_cell.angle_beta   90.00
_cell.angle_gamma   90.00
#
_symmetry.space_group_name_H-M   'P 1'
#
loop_
_entity.id
_entity.type
_entity.pdbx_description
1 polymer ?
#
loop_
_entity_poly.entity_id
_entity_poly.type
_entity_poly.pdbx_seq_one_letter_code
_entity_poly.pdbx_strand_id
1 'polypeptide(L)'
;MKKKMFSAILIISAVLTLIFNLYVGYYYSYIDHDEHEIYFLKKFPTLRREFVNPFANEGDAPPVNELSTNVRRELSDFCKYAYGVPFNDSKSLEGCRAQILREIQ
;
A
#
# COMPACT_ATOMS: atom_id res chain seq x y z
N MET A 1 16.64 -39.79 -2.59
CA MET A 1 15.95 -38.95 -1.57
C MET A 1 16.42 -37.49 -1.57
N LYS A 2 17.74 -37.22 -1.55
CA LYS A 2 18.31 -35.84 -1.53
C LYS A 2 17.79 -34.91 -2.64
N LYS A 3 17.69 -35.38 -3.89
CA LYS A 3 17.19 -34.59 -5.03
C LYS A 3 15.72 -34.16 -4.87
N LYS A 4 14.85 -35.07 -4.41
CA LYS A 4 13.42 -34.77 -4.16
C LYS A 4 13.24 -33.75 -3.03
N MET A 5 14.05 -33.86 -1.98
CA MET A 5 14.04 -32.93 -0.85
C MET A 5 14.51 -31.53 -1.25
N PHE A 6 15.57 -31.44 -2.07
CA PHE A 6 16.05 -30.16 -2.61
C PHE A 6 15.02 -29.49 -3.53
N SER A 7 14.37 -30.25 -4.41
CA SER A 7 13.28 -29.72 -5.24
C SER A 7 12.09 -29.22 -4.42
N ALA A 8 11.72 -29.92 -3.33
CA ALA A 8 10.64 -29.47 -2.47
C ALA A 8 10.96 -28.14 -1.77
N ILE A 9 12.19 -27.96 -1.29
CA ILE A 9 12.64 -26.70 -0.66
C ILE A 9 12.58 -25.54 -1.65
N LEU A 10 13.02 -25.75 -2.90
CA LEU A 10 12.95 -24.71 -3.94
C LEU A 10 11.52 -24.29 -4.25
N ILE A 11 10.60 -25.25 -4.36
CA ILE A 11 9.18 -24.95 -4.62
C ILE A 11 8.58 -24.16 -3.46
N ILE A 12 8.83 -24.58 -2.22
CA ILE A 12 8.34 -23.88 -1.03
C ILE A 12 8.90 -22.45 -0.98
N SER A 13 10.20 -22.28 -1.22
CA SER A 13 10.83 -20.96 -1.26
C SER A 13 10.21 -20.08 -2.34
N ALA A 14 10.00 -20.59 -3.55
CA ALA A 14 9.36 -19.83 -4.64
C ALA A 14 7.92 -19.42 -4.29
N VAL A 15 7.15 -20.30 -3.68
CA VAL A 15 5.78 -20.02 -3.25
C VAL A 15 5.76 -18.95 -2.15
N LEU A 16 6.66 -19.04 -1.16
CA LEU A 16 6.76 -18.03 -0.10
C LEU A 16 7.17 -16.66 -0.66
N THR A 17 8.15 -16.61 -1.57
CA THR A 17 8.54 -15.38 -2.24
C THR A 17 7.38 -14.79 -3.04
N LEU A 18 6.61 -15.62 -3.74
CA LEU A 18 5.43 -15.16 -4.48
C LEU A 18 4.37 -14.58 -3.54
N ILE A 19 4.05 -15.27 -2.44
CA ILE A 19 3.09 -14.79 -1.43
C ILE A 19 3.57 -13.46 -0.85
N PHE A 20 4.85 -13.35 -0.48
CA PHE A 20 5.44 -12.12 0.01
C PHE A 20 5.26 -10.96 -0.99
N ASN A 21 5.60 -11.18 -2.27
CA ASN A 21 5.43 -10.15 -3.30
C ASN A 21 3.96 -9.77 -3.52
N LEU A 22 3.03 -10.72 -3.39
CA LEU A 22 1.60 -10.47 -3.57
C LEU A 22 0.95 -9.70 -2.42
N TYR A 23 1.47 -9.86 -1.19
CA TYR A 23 0.84 -9.33 0.03
C TYR A 23 1.66 -8.30 0.80
N VAL A 24 2.93 -8.05 0.45
CA VAL A 24 3.73 -6.99 1.08
C VAL A 24 3.94 -5.84 0.10
N GLY A 25 3.50 -4.65 0.50
CA GLY A 25 3.73 -3.39 -0.21
C GLY A 25 4.53 -2.42 0.64
N TYR A 26 5.01 -1.35 0.02
CA TYR A 26 5.64 -0.23 0.71
C TYR A 26 5.24 1.10 0.07
N TYR A 27 5.44 2.19 0.80
CA TYR A 27 5.36 3.57 0.32
C TYR A 27 6.44 4.42 0.99
N TYR A 28 6.78 5.55 0.39
CA TYR A 28 7.69 6.52 1.00
C TYR A 28 6.93 7.58 1.80
N SER A 29 7.40 7.85 3.01
CA SER A 29 6.97 8.95 3.86
C SER A 29 8.03 10.04 3.83
N TYR A 30 7.61 11.30 3.67
CA TYR A 30 8.49 12.46 3.61
C TYR A 30 8.24 13.37 4.83
N ILE A 31 9.00 13.14 5.90
CA ILE A 31 8.87 13.86 7.19
C ILE A 31 10.25 14.44 7.53
N ASP A 32 10.32 15.66 8.04
CA ASP A 32 11.56 16.34 8.43
C ASP A 32 12.63 16.37 7.30
N HIS A 33 12.19 16.47 6.04
CA HIS A 33 13.02 16.35 4.84
C HIS A 33 13.71 15.00 4.60
N ASP A 34 13.36 13.98 5.39
CA ASP A 34 13.88 12.62 5.27
C ASP A 34 12.84 11.68 4.62
N GLU A 35 13.33 10.82 3.74
CA GLU A 35 12.55 9.78 3.08
C GLU A 35 12.61 8.48 3.88
N HIS A 36 11.45 7.99 4.31
CA HIS A 36 11.31 6.77 5.09
C HIS A 36 10.46 5.74 4.34
N GLU A 37 10.98 4.53 4.17
CA GLU A 37 10.25 3.42 3.54
C GLU A 37 9.34 2.72 4.56
N ILE A 38 8.02 2.80 4.35
CA ILE A 38 7.03 2.23 5.25
C ILE A 38 6.38 1.01 4.59
N TYR A 39 6.53 -0.15 5.23
CA TYR A 39 5.98 -1.41 4.77
C TYR A 39 4.58 -1.68 5.32
N PHE A 40 3.72 -2.30 4.52
CA PHE A 40 2.39 -2.70 4.96
C PHE A 40 1.94 -4.02 4.31
N LEU A 41 0.99 -4.69 4.98
CA LEU A 41 0.30 -5.87 4.44
C LEU A 41 -0.87 -5.44 3.57
N LYS A 42 -0.79 -5.77 2.27
CA LYS A 42 -1.86 -5.54 1.31
C LYS A 42 -3.11 -6.34 1.66
N LYS A 43 -4.28 -5.70 1.59
CA LYS A 43 -5.59 -6.34 1.79
C LYS A 43 -6.08 -7.09 0.56
N PHE A 44 -5.57 -6.76 -0.63
CA PHE A 44 -5.83 -7.47 -1.88
C PHE A 44 -4.51 -7.84 -2.58
N PRO A 45 -4.40 -9.03 -3.19
CA PRO A 45 -3.18 -9.44 -3.87
C PRO A 45 -2.93 -8.59 -5.13
N THR A 46 -1.67 -8.22 -5.35
CA THR A 46 -1.18 -7.60 -6.59
C THR A 46 0.33 -7.75 -6.68
N LEU A 47 0.88 -7.80 -7.90
CA LEU A 47 2.33 -7.78 -8.13
C LEU A 47 2.95 -6.40 -7.87
N ARG A 48 2.14 -5.34 -7.80
CA ARG A 48 2.62 -4.00 -7.43
C ARG A 48 3.13 -4.02 -5.99
N ARG A 49 4.35 -3.51 -5.77
CA ARG A 49 4.98 -3.39 -4.45
C ARG A 49 4.97 -1.97 -3.93
N GLU A 50 5.27 -1.01 -4.78
CA GLU A 50 5.30 0.41 -4.40
C GLU A 50 3.94 1.08 -4.60
N PHE A 51 3.53 1.81 -3.58
CA PHE A 51 2.31 2.59 -3.55
C PHE A 51 2.61 4.03 -3.13
N VAL A 52 1.70 4.94 -3.47
CA VAL A 52 1.77 6.33 -3.05
C VAL A 52 0.71 6.55 -1.99
N ASN A 53 1.13 6.93 -0.78
CA ASN A 53 0.23 7.53 0.19
C ASN A 53 0.30 9.05 -0.01
N PRO A 54 -0.73 9.70 -0.58
CA PRO A 54 -0.66 11.13 -0.90
C PRO A 54 -0.49 12.04 0.32
N PHE A 55 -0.76 11.52 1.52
CA PHE A 55 -0.72 12.24 2.77
C PHE A 55 0.43 11.79 3.68
N ALA A 56 1.37 10.98 3.18
CA ALA A 56 2.59 10.62 3.90
C ALA A 56 3.66 11.72 3.75
N ASN A 57 3.29 12.95 4.07
CA ASN A 57 4.16 14.12 4.06
C ASN A 57 3.60 15.21 4.99
N GLU A 58 4.38 16.26 5.21
CA GLU A 58 4.02 17.43 6.04
C GLU A 58 3.15 18.47 5.32
N GLY A 59 2.75 18.18 4.09
CA GLY A 59 1.90 19.07 3.31
C GLY A 59 0.43 19.05 3.75
N ASP A 60 -0.34 19.95 3.14
CA ASP A 60 -1.78 19.98 3.36
C ASP A 60 -2.44 18.68 2.88
N ALA A 61 -3.43 18.22 3.65
CA ALA A 61 -4.31 17.13 3.24
C ALA A 61 -5.68 17.71 2.87
N PRO A 62 -5.90 18.25 1.66
CA PRO A 62 -7.20 18.79 1.27
C PRO A 62 -8.27 17.68 1.21
N PRO A 63 -9.56 18.04 1.27
CA PRO A 63 -10.66 17.08 1.08
C PRO A 63 -10.65 16.47 -0.33
N VAL A 64 -11.25 15.29 -0.47
CA VAL A 64 -11.24 14.45 -1.68
C VAL A 64 -11.82 15.14 -2.91
N ASN A 65 -12.77 16.06 -2.73
CA ASN A 65 -13.36 16.85 -3.80
C ASN A 65 -12.41 17.92 -4.37
N GLU A 66 -11.36 18.28 -3.64
CA GLU A 66 -10.33 19.24 -4.05
C GLU A 66 -9.06 18.56 -4.62
N LEU A 67 -8.97 17.23 -4.50
CA LEU A 67 -7.86 16.47 -5.07
C LEU A 67 -7.89 16.48 -6.59
N SER A 68 -6.71 16.62 -7.20
CA SER A 68 -6.55 16.37 -8.63
C SER A 68 -6.92 14.91 -8.97
N THR A 69 -7.28 14.66 -10.23
CA THR A 69 -7.63 13.31 -10.68
C THR A 69 -6.51 12.28 -10.44
N ASN A 70 -5.24 12.69 -10.52
CA ASN A 70 -4.10 11.81 -10.28
C ASN A 70 -3.97 11.46 -8.79
N VAL A 71 -4.00 12.48 -7.92
CA VAL A 71 -3.92 12.27 -6.46
C VAL A 71 -5.10 11.44 -5.96
N ARG A 72 -6.30 11.67 -6.50
CA ARG A 72 -7.49 10.87 -6.18
C ARG A 72 -7.32 9.40 -6.60
N ARG A 73 -6.64 9.12 -7.72
CA ARG A 73 -6.34 7.75 -8.16
C ARG A 73 -5.33 7.10 -7.23
N GLU A 74 -4.28 7.81 -6.84
CA GLU A 74 -3.28 7.31 -5.88
C GLU A 74 -3.92 7.00 -4.52
N LEU A 75 -4.75 7.91 -4.00
CA LEU A 75 -5.54 7.68 -2.80
C LEU A 75 -6.43 6.44 -2.95
N SER A 76 -7.14 6.31 -4.07
CA SER A 76 -7.98 5.13 -4.32
C SER A 76 -7.19 3.82 -4.32
N ASP A 77 -6.02 3.79 -4.96
CA ASP A 77 -5.14 2.62 -4.96
C ASP A 77 -4.66 2.31 -3.54
N PHE A 78 -4.14 3.32 -2.83
CA PHE A 78 -3.64 3.17 -1.47
C PHE A 78 -4.73 2.69 -0.52
N CYS A 79 -5.93 3.29 -0.55
CA CYS A 79 -7.07 2.87 0.25
C CYS A 79 -7.50 1.43 -0.02
N LYS A 80 -7.50 1.00 -1.28
CA LYS A 80 -7.80 -0.38 -1.64
C LYS A 80 -6.77 -1.33 -1.03
N TYR A 81 -5.48 -1.07 -1.25
CA TYR A 81 -4.45 -2.03 -0.91
C TYR A 81 -4.02 -1.95 0.56
N ALA A 82 -3.89 -0.78 1.18
CA ALA A 82 -3.50 -0.64 2.58
C ALA A 82 -4.67 -0.87 3.55
N TYR A 83 -5.85 -0.31 3.23
CA TYR A 83 -6.99 -0.28 4.15
C TYR A 83 -8.15 -1.21 3.78
N GLY A 84 -8.14 -1.80 2.57
CA GLY A 84 -9.17 -2.73 2.15
C GLY A 84 -10.47 -2.05 1.74
N VAL A 85 -10.41 -0.78 1.32
CA VAL A 85 -11.55 0.01 0.84
C VAL A 85 -11.61 -0.07 -0.69
N PRO A 86 -12.47 -0.91 -1.30
CA PRO A 86 -12.42 -1.18 -2.74
C PRO A 86 -13.14 -0.13 -3.59
N PHE A 87 -13.96 0.72 -2.98
CA PHE A 87 -14.77 1.72 -3.67
C PHE A 87 -14.02 3.06 -3.76
N ASN A 88 -14.18 3.74 -4.90
CA ASN A 88 -13.50 5.01 -5.22
C ASN A 88 -14.45 6.23 -5.23
N ASP A 89 -15.68 6.05 -4.72
CA ASP A 89 -16.60 7.16 -4.51
C ASP A 89 -16.09 8.09 -3.41
N SER A 90 -16.55 9.34 -3.42
CA SER A 90 -16.03 10.38 -2.54
C SER A 90 -16.23 10.04 -1.05
N LYS A 91 -17.31 9.35 -0.68
CA LYS A 91 -17.58 9.00 0.72
C LYS A 91 -16.58 7.96 1.22
N SER A 92 -16.32 6.92 0.43
CA SER A 92 -15.33 5.90 0.77
C SER A 92 -13.92 6.46 0.86
N LEU A 93 -13.53 7.31 -0.10
CA LEU A 93 -12.20 7.94 -0.10
C LEU A 93 -12.02 8.93 1.06
N GLU A 94 -13.06 9.68 1.45
CA GLU A 94 -12.99 10.56 2.62
C GLU A 94 -12.83 9.78 3.92
N GLY A 95 -13.58 8.68 4.08
CA GLY A 95 -13.43 7.81 5.23
C GLY A 95 -12.01 7.25 5.36
N CYS A 96 -11.44 6.80 4.25
CA CYS A 96 -10.05 6.32 4.20
C CYS A 96 -9.04 7.45 4.46
N ARG A 97 -9.20 8.63 3.86
CA ARG A 97 -8.38 9.81 4.14
C ARG A 97 -8.38 10.14 5.63
N ALA A 98 -9.54 10.17 6.27
CA ALA A 98 -9.65 10.43 7.70
C ALA A 98 -8.95 9.36 8.55
N GLN A 99 -8.91 8.11 8.10
CA GLN A 99 -8.15 7.06 8.76
C GLN A 99 -6.63 7.27 8.60
N ILE A 100 -6.16 7.57 7.38
CA ILE A 100 -4.74 7.85 7.11
C ILE A 100 -4.22 8.96 8.03
N LEU A 101 -4.96 10.07 8.11
CA LEU A 101 -4.54 11.22 8.92
C LEU A 101 -4.47 10.92 10.41
N ARG A 102 -5.27 9.96 10.92
CA ARG A 102 -5.21 9.53 12.34
C ARG A 102 -4.01 8.63 12.64
N GLU A 103 -3.43 7.99 11.63
CA GLU A 103 -2.30 7.07 11.79
C GLU A 103 -0.95 7.77 11.60
N ILE A 104 -0.94 8.94 10.96
CA ILE A 104 0.27 9.73 10.68
C ILE A 104 0.46 10.86 11.73
N GLN A 105 -0.61 11.34 12.36
CA GLN A 105 -0.57 12.30 13.48
C GLN A 105 -0.32 11.61 14.82
#